data_AF-A0A7C9DQS7-F1
#
_entry.id   AF-A0A7C9DQS7-F1
#
_cell.length_a   1.000
_cell.length_b   1.000
_cell.length_c   1.000
_cell.angle_alpha   90.00
_cell.angle_beta   90.00
_cell.angle_gamma   90.00
#
_symmetry.space_group_name_H-M   'P 1'
#
loop_
_entity.id
_entity.type
_entity.pdbx_description
1 polymer ?
#
loop_
_entity_poly.entity_id
_entity_poly.type
_entity_poly.pdbx_seq_one_letter_code
_entity_poly.pdbx_strand_id
1 'polypeptide(L)'
;MTLCADALGVKRLLPAYLDPDLQDEELLTGVSFASAASGFDPLTSRVFNVKSMKYQLKMFKEYAAKVKAMVGEEKTNLILGKSVYVVVAGSDDLANTYFTTPFIRDDYDVDSYTDLVRNLASSFVEKLYRRGARKIFVTNAPPIGCLPSQRTLGGGPSRESAEDREKATQIFNKKLA
;
A
#
# COMPACT_ATOMS: atom_id res chain seq x y z
N MET A 1 0.76 -5.55 8.97
CA MET A 1 -0.57 -6.12 8.64
C MET A 1 -0.99 -7.17 9.67
N THR A 2 -0.28 -8.30 9.81
CA THR A 2 -0.61 -9.36 10.77
C THR A 2 -0.82 -8.87 12.21
N LEU A 3 0.11 -8.05 12.73
CA LEU A 3 -0.01 -7.46 14.07
C LEU A 3 -1.23 -6.53 14.23
N CYS A 4 -1.64 -5.85 13.16
CA CYS A 4 -2.83 -4.99 13.19
C CYS A 4 -4.11 -5.82 13.23
N ALA A 5 -4.17 -6.93 12.48
CA ALA A 5 -5.32 -7.83 12.49
C ALA A 5 -5.49 -8.52 13.86
N ASP A 6 -4.38 -8.88 14.51
CA ASP A 6 -4.36 -9.48 15.85
C ASP A 6 -4.80 -8.47 16.91
N ALA A 7 -4.26 -7.24 16.88
CA ALA A 7 -4.65 -6.16 17.79
C ALA A 7 -6.13 -5.76 17.67
N LEU A 8 -6.73 -5.91 16.48
CA LEU A 8 -8.16 -5.67 16.25
C LEU A 8 -9.04 -6.88 16.59
N GLY A 9 -8.47 -7.99 17.06
CA GLY A 9 -9.19 -9.22 17.38
C GLY A 9 -9.80 -9.91 16.16
N VAL A 10 -9.33 -9.59 14.95
CA VAL A 10 -9.85 -10.15 13.69
C VAL A 10 -9.25 -11.52 13.45
N LYS A 11 -7.91 -11.62 13.47
CA LYS A 11 -7.18 -12.85 13.22
C LYS A 11 -5.72 -12.71 13.65
N ARG A 12 -5.17 -13.76 14.26
CA ARG A 12 -3.74 -13.79 14.64
C ARG A 12 -2.81 -13.69 13.43
N LEU A 13 -3.19 -14.31 12.32
CA LEU A 13 -2.46 -14.28 11.06
C LEU A 13 -3.41 -13.99 9.91
N LEU A 14 -3.17 -12.90 9.19
CA LEU A 14 -3.90 -12.57 7.97
C LEU A 14 -3.20 -13.24 6.78
N PRO A 15 -3.79 -14.28 6.15
CA PRO A 15 -3.12 -15.01 5.09
C PRO A 15 -2.99 -14.16 3.82
N ALA A 16 -1.99 -14.48 2.99
CA ALA A 16 -1.83 -13.83 1.70
C ALA A 16 -2.86 -14.38 0.70
N TYR A 17 -3.50 -13.53 -0.09
CA TYR A 17 -4.52 -13.97 -1.05
C TYR A 17 -3.98 -14.93 -2.14
N LEU A 18 -2.68 -14.87 -2.40
CA LEU A 18 -1.99 -15.72 -3.38
C LEU A 18 -1.34 -16.96 -2.74
N ASP A 19 -1.58 -17.21 -1.45
CA ASP A 19 -1.11 -18.44 -0.80
C ASP A 19 -1.83 -19.65 -1.44
N PRO A 20 -1.11 -20.63 -2.01
CA PRO A 20 -1.71 -21.80 -2.65
C PRO A 20 -2.50 -22.68 -1.68
N ASP A 21 -2.20 -22.61 -0.38
CA ASP A 21 -2.85 -23.41 0.66
C ASP A 21 -4.05 -22.68 1.30
N LEU A 22 -4.37 -21.46 0.83
CA LEU A 22 -5.48 -20.66 1.34
C LEU A 22 -6.83 -21.34 1.08
N GLN A 23 -7.55 -21.63 2.16
CA GLN A 23 -8.90 -22.18 2.05
C GLN A 23 -9.93 -21.07 1.79
N ASP A 24 -10.96 -21.37 1.00
CA ASP A 24 -11.95 -20.38 0.59
C ASP A 24 -12.73 -19.81 1.81
N GLU A 25 -12.96 -20.60 2.86
CA GLU A 25 -13.62 -20.15 4.09
C GLU A 25 -12.83 -19.06 4.83
N GLU A 26 -11.50 -19.07 4.69
CA GLU A 26 -10.65 -18.04 5.32
C GLU A 26 -10.89 -16.66 4.72
N LEU A 27 -11.33 -16.59 3.46
CA LEU A 27 -11.68 -15.34 2.79
C LEU A 27 -12.76 -14.58 3.56
N LEU A 28 -13.68 -15.27 4.24
CA LEU A 28 -14.77 -14.63 4.99
C LEU A 28 -14.29 -13.85 6.22
N THR A 29 -13.05 -14.12 6.67
CA THR A 29 -12.44 -13.52 7.87
C THR A 29 -11.35 -12.50 7.57
N GLY A 30 -10.92 -12.41 6.31
CA GLY A 30 -9.95 -11.42 5.84
C GLY A 30 -8.68 -12.03 5.24
N VAL A 31 -8.07 -11.28 4.31
CA VAL A 31 -6.87 -11.66 3.57
C VAL A 31 -6.00 -10.44 3.29
N SER A 32 -4.71 -10.67 3.00
CA SER A 32 -3.77 -9.65 2.56
C SER A 32 -3.55 -9.72 1.05
N PHE A 33 -3.68 -8.58 0.37
CA PHE A 33 -3.32 -8.40 -1.05
C PHE A 33 -1.95 -7.75 -1.23
N ALA A 34 -1.27 -7.43 -0.13
CA ALA A 34 -0.06 -6.62 -0.16
C ALA A 34 1.09 -7.32 -0.89
N SER A 35 1.85 -6.56 -1.67
CA SER A 35 3.10 -6.98 -2.30
C SER A 35 4.21 -6.05 -1.86
N ALA A 36 5.32 -6.62 -1.37
CA ALA A 36 6.50 -5.84 -1.03
C ALA A 36 7.03 -5.07 -2.25
N ALA A 37 7.65 -3.91 -2.01
CA ALA A 37 8.18 -3.00 -3.03
C ALA A 37 7.11 -2.43 -4.00
N SER A 38 5.83 -2.51 -3.64
CA SER A 38 4.75 -1.88 -4.39
C SER A 38 4.48 -0.48 -3.87
N GLY A 39 4.16 0.44 -4.78
CA GLY A 39 3.78 1.80 -4.45
C GLY A 39 2.58 2.28 -5.28
N PHE A 40 2.08 3.46 -4.98
CA PHE A 40 0.97 4.06 -5.72
C PHE A 40 1.38 4.41 -7.15
N ASP A 41 2.64 4.81 -7.36
CA ASP A 41 3.21 5.00 -8.68
C ASP A 41 3.41 3.64 -9.37
N PRO A 42 2.78 3.40 -10.54
CA PRO A 42 3.00 2.19 -11.31
C PRO A 42 4.46 1.93 -11.67
N LEU A 43 5.30 2.96 -11.77
CA LEU A 43 6.73 2.84 -12.01
C LEU A 43 7.41 2.06 -10.88
N THR A 44 7.04 2.31 -9.63
CA THR A 44 7.59 1.63 -8.44
C THR A 44 7.51 0.12 -8.59
N SER A 45 6.33 -0.41 -8.88
CA SER A 45 6.16 -1.85 -9.05
C SER A 45 6.83 -2.40 -10.31
N ARG A 46 7.01 -1.58 -11.34
CA ARG A 46 7.71 -1.97 -12.57
C ARG A 46 9.21 -2.15 -12.32
N VAL A 47 9.83 -1.25 -11.56
CA VAL A 47 11.27 -1.31 -11.22
C VAL A 47 11.62 -2.60 -10.49
N PHE A 48 10.77 -3.03 -9.55
CA PHE A 48 11.01 -4.25 -8.76
C PHE A 48 10.35 -5.51 -9.32
N ASN A 49 9.63 -5.41 -10.45
CA ASN A 49 8.86 -6.50 -11.04
C ASN A 49 7.89 -7.18 -10.04
N VAL A 50 7.14 -6.38 -9.29
CA VAL A 50 6.22 -6.83 -8.24
C VAL A 50 4.75 -6.53 -8.57
N LYS A 51 3.82 -7.00 -7.73
CA LYS A 51 2.38 -6.80 -7.97
C LYS A 51 1.98 -5.37 -7.63
N SER A 52 1.67 -4.60 -8.69
CA SER A 52 1.23 -3.22 -8.58
C SER A 52 -0.08 -3.03 -7.80
N MET A 53 -0.31 -1.81 -7.31
CA MET A 53 -1.58 -1.44 -6.66
C MET A 53 -2.80 -1.71 -7.58
N LYS A 54 -2.66 -1.54 -8.90
CA LYS A 54 -3.71 -1.92 -9.86
C LYS A 54 -4.00 -3.42 -9.83
N TYR A 55 -2.96 -4.26 -9.73
CA TYR A 55 -3.11 -5.71 -9.60
C TYR A 55 -3.69 -6.10 -8.24
N GLN A 56 -3.27 -5.46 -7.15
CA GLN A 56 -3.86 -5.68 -5.82
C GLN A 56 -5.36 -5.35 -5.80
N LEU A 57 -5.79 -4.28 -6.48
CA LEU A 57 -7.21 -3.97 -6.66
C LEU A 57 -7.94 -5.01 -7.53
N LYS A 58 -7.25 -5.62 -8.50
CA LYS A 58 -7.80 -6.73 -9.30
C LYS A 58 -8.06 -7.95 -8.41
N MET A 59 -7.07 -8.33 -7.58
CA MET A 59 -7.23 -9.41 -6.60
C MET A 59 -8.38 -9.14 -5.63
N PHE A 60 -8.55 -7.89 -5.18
CA PHE A 60 -9.70 -7.53 -4.33
C PHE A 60 -11.04 -7.75 -5.03
N LYS A 61 -11.15 -7.48 -6.34
CA LYS A 61 -12.38 -7.79 -7.11
C LYS A 61 -12.62 -9.29 -7.22
N GLU A 62 -11.57 -10.06 -7.47
CA GLU A 62 -11.64 -11.52 -7.57
C GLU A 62 -12.06 -12.12 -6.22
N TYR A 63 -11.48 -11.64 -5.12
CA TYR A 63 -11.90 -11.92 -3.75
C TYR A 63 -13.40 -11.64 -3.54
N ALA A 64 -13.88 -10.44 -3.88
CA ALA A 64 -15.29 -10.09 -3.68
C ALA A 64 -16.23 -11.02 -4.47
N ALA A 65 -15.83 -11.45 -5.68
CA ALA A 65 -16.57 -12.42 -6.47
C ALA A 65 -16.61 -13.82 -5.82
N LYS A 66 -15.47 -14.29 -5.29
CA LYS A 66 -15.41 -15.56 -4.54
C LYS A 66 -16.30 -15.53 -3.29
N VAL A 67 -16.24 -14.45 -2.52
CA VAL A 67 -17.12 -14.25 -1.35
C VAL A 67 -18.59 -14.25 -1.77
N LYS A 68 -18.93 -13.56 -2.86
CA LYS A 68 -20.31 -13.58 -3.42
C LYS A 68 -20.77 -14.97 -3.80
N ALA A 69 -19.91 -15.80 -4.38
CA ALA A 69 -20.24 -17.18 -4.73
C ALA A 69 -20.52 -18.05 -3.48
N MET A 70 -19.80 -17.82 -2.38
CA MET A 70 -19.96 -18.60 -1.14
C MET A 70 -21.17 -18.19 -0.31
N VAL A 71 -21.41 -16.89 -0.14
CA VAL A 71 -22.39 -16.39 0.85
C VAL A 71 -23.55 -15.60 0.25
N GLY A 72 -23.55 -15.39 -1.06
CA GLY A 72 -24.54 -14.58 -1.75
C GLY A 72 -24.30 -13.06 -1.65
N GLU A 73 -25.11 -12.30 -2.39
CA GLU A 73 -24.93 -10.85 -2.57
C GLU A 73 -25.09 -10.05 -1.28
N GLU A 74 -26.17 -10.28 -0.53
CA GLU A 74 -26.49 -9.52 0.67
C GLU A 74 -25.40 -9.65 1.74
N LYS A 75 -25.00 -10.89 2.04
CA LYS A 75 -23.91 -11.16 3.00
C LYS A 75 -22.58 -10.62 2.51
N THR A 76 -22.29 -10.67 1.20
CA THR A 76 -21.06 -10.08 0.66
C THR A 76 -21.02 -8.57 0.89
N ASN A 77 -22.11 -7.87 0.58
CA ASN A 77 -22.20 -6.43 0.81
C ASN A 77 -22.02 -6.09 2.30
N LEU A 78 -22.57 -6.91 3.19
CA LEU A 78 -22.37 -6.77 4.64
C LEU A 78 -20.89 -6.96 5.04
N ILE A 79 -20.24 -8.02 4.55
CA ILE A 79 -18.81 -8.29 4.82
C ILE A 79 -17.95 -7.12 4.33
N LEU A 80 -18.12 -6.71 3.07
CA LEU A 80 -17.33 -5.63 2.47
C LEU A 80 -17.54 -4.29 3.19
N GLY A 81 -18.78 -3.98 3.57
CA GLY A 81 -19.13 -2.75 4.27
C GLY A 81 -18.68 -2.71 5.73
N LYS A 82 -18.58 -3.85 6.42
CA LYS A 82 -18.15 -3.93 7.83
C LYS A 82 -16.64 -4.13 7.99
N SER A 83 -15.97 -4.68 6.99
CA SER A 83 -14.52 -4.92 6.98
C SER A 83 -13.69 -3.64 7.13
N VAL A 84 -12.49 -3.78 7.70
CA VAL A 84 -11.48 -2.73 7.80
C VAL A 84 -10.41 -2.97 6.74
N TYR A 85 -10.08 -1.92 6.00
CA TYR A 85 -9.12 -1.95 4.91
C TYR A 85 -7.92 -1.11 5.30
N VAL A 86 -6.74 -1.72 5.33
CA VAL A 86 -5.49 -1.02 5.66
C VAL A 86 -4.63 -0.95 4.40
N VAL A 87 -4.34 0.27 3.95
CA VAL A 87 -3.52 0.55 2.76
C VAL A 87 -2.19 1.11 3.24
N VAL A 88 -1.11 0.37 2.96
CA VAL A 88 0.26 0.75 3.29
C VAL A 88 1.05 0.84 1.98
N ALA A 89 1.26 2.05 1.50
CA ALA A 89 1.98 2.36 0.27
C ALA A 89 2.47 3.82 0.31
N GLY A 90 3.30 4.25 -0.64
CA GLY A 90 3.88 5.61 -0.68
C GLY A 90 5.35 5.66 -0.27
N SER A 91 5.76 4.85 0.71
CA SER A 91 7.15 4.84 1.18
C SER A 91 8.13 4.31 0.13
N ASP A 92 7.75 3.24 -0.59
CA ASP A 92 8.55 2.71 -1.71
C ASP A 92 8.58 3.66 -2.92
N ASP A 93 7.52 4.44 -3.15
CA ASP A 93 7.50 5.48 -4.21
C ASP A 93 8.59 6.52 -3.95
N LEU A 94 8.74 6.98 -2.71
CA LEU A 94 9.82 7.91 -2.35
C LEU A 94 11.18 7.21 -2.30
N ALA A 95 11.32 6.20 -1.44
CA ALA A 95 12.61 5.61 -1.10
C ALA A 95 13.26 4.90 -2.29
N ASN A 96 12.46 4.16 -3.06
CA ASN A 96 12.98 3.28 -4.09
C ASN A 96 12.82 3.85 -5.49
N THR A 97 11.75 4.59 -5.78
CA THR A 97 11.55 5.19 -7.12
C THR A 97 12.17 6.57 -7.22
N TYR A 98 11.70 7.54 -6.42
CA TYR A 98 12.15 8.93 -6.53
C TYR A 98 13.65 9.10 -6.21
N PHE A 99 14.10 8.63 -5.05
CA PHE A 99 15.47 8.88 -4.61
C PHE A 99 16.52 7.91 -5.16
N THR A 100 16.13 6.68 -5.50
CA THR A 100 17.08 5.61 -5.85
C THR A 100 17.16 5.34 -7.35
N THR A 101 16.17 5.73 -8.16
CA THR A 101 16.24 5.60 -9.62
C THR A 101 16.51 6.92 -10.34
N PRO A 102 17.03 6.89 -11.58
CA PRO A 102 17.19 8.09 -12.40
C PRO A 102 15.93 8.44 -13.21
N PHE A 103 14.85 7.67 -13.13
CA PHE A 103 13.78 7.70 -14.14
C PHE A 103 12.82 8.88 -14.04
N ILE A 104 12.75 9.58 -12.89
CA ILE A 104 11.65 10.52 -12.61
C ILE A 104 12.11 11.89 -12.09
N ARG A 105 13.37 12.02 -11.68
CA ARG A 105 13.89 13.24 -11.03
C ARG A 105 14.10 14.40 -11.99
N ASP A 106 14.19 14.13 -13.30
CA ASP A 106 14.26 15.18 -14.32
C ASP A 106 12.88 15.79 -14.61
N ASP A 107 11.80 15.02 -14.39
CA ASP A 107 10.42 15.43 -14.67
C ASP A 107 9.71 15.99 -13.44
N TYR A 108 10.14 15.61 -12.23
CA TYR A 108 9.49 15.96 -10.98
C TYR A 108 10.49 16.38 -9.88
N ASP A 109 10.21 17.51 -9.25
CA ASP A 109 10.74 17.80 -7.92
C ASP A 109 9.96 17.03 -6.83
N VAL A 110 10.42 17.13 -5.59
CA VAL A 110 9.81 16.41 -4.46
C VAL A 110 8.34 16.83 -4.26
N ASP A 111 8.02 18.11 -4.43
CA ASP A 111 6.68 18.62 -4.18
C ASP A 111 5.69 18.09 -5.24
N SER A 112 6.02 18.24 -6.51
CA SER A 112 5.20 17.74 -7.63
C SER A 112 5.11 16.21 -7.66
N TYR A 113 6.18 15.48 -7.32
CA TYR A 113 6.13 14.03 -7.22
C TYR A 113 5.20 13.57 -6.09
N THR A 114 5.27 14.21 -4.93
CA THR A 114 4.37 13.87 -3.80
C THR A 114 2.92 14.21 -4.09
N ASP A 115 2.62 15.24 -4.91
CA ASP A 115 1.26 15.48 -5.42
C ASP A 115 0.78 14.36 -6.34
N LEU A 116 1.64 13.88 -7.25
CA LEU A 116 1.32 12.74 -8.12
C LEU A 116 0.96 11.51 -7.29
N VAL A 117 1.82 11.13 -6.33
CA VAL A 117 1.61 9.97 -5.45
C VAL A 117 0.33 10.14 -4.63
N ARG A 118 0.06 11.35 -4.10
CA ARG A 118 -1.18 11.65 -3.38
C ARG A 118 -2.42 11.45 -4.27
N ASN A 119 -2.40 11.96 -5.50
CA ASN A 119 -3.52 11.82 -6.42
C ASN A 119 -3.79 10.35 -6.79
N LEU A 120 -2.72 9.57 -6.96
CA LEU A 120 -2.82 8.13 -7.18
C LEU A 120 -3.39 7.40 -5.95
N ALA A 121 -2.98 7.80 -4.74
CA ALA A 121 -3.54 7.29 -3.49
C ALA A 121 -5.03 7.60 -3.36
N SER A 122 -5.45 8.85 -3.61
CA SER A 122 -6.87 9.24 -3.62
C SER A 122 -7.67 8.42 -4.63
N SER A 123 -7.15 8.25 -5.85
CA SER A 123 -7.79 7.42 -6.89
C SER A 123 -7.95 5.96 -6.45
N PHE A 124 -6.95 5.41 -5.76
CA PHE A 124 -7.00 4.04 -5.23
C PHE A 124 -8.08 3.88 -4.15
N VAL A 125 -8.14 4.83 -3.20
CA VAL A 125 -9.17 4.85 -2.13
C VAL A 125 -10.57 4.97 -2.72
N GLU A 126 -10.79 5.87 -3.68
CA GLU A 126 -12.07 5.98 -4.38
C GLU A 126 -12.48 4.66 -5.04
N LYS A 127 -11.54 3.98 -5.68
CA LYS A 127 -11.79 2.69 -6.32
C LYS A 127 -12.16 1.60 -5.31
N LEU A 128 -11.57 1.59 -4.11
CA LEU A 128 -12.00 0.70 -3.03
C LEU A 128 -13.40 1.07 -2.55
N TYR A 129 -13.67 2.35 -2.32
CA TYR A 129 -14.96 2.83 -1.82
C TYR A 129 -16.12 2.49 -2.77
N ARG A 130 -15.92 2.69 -4.08
CA ARG A 130 -16.89 2.32 -5.13
C ARG A 130 -17.15 0.80 -5.20
N ARG A 131 -16.35 -0.02 -4.52
CA ARG A 131 -16.48 -1.49 -4.46
C ARG A 131 -16.97 -2.00 -3.11
N GLY A 132 -17.56 -1.13 -2.30
CA GLY A 132 -18.20 -1.53 -1.05
C GLY A 132 -17.33 -1.38 0.19
N ALA A 133 -16.04 -1.05 0.06
CA ALA A 133 -15.21 -0.70 1.21
C ALA A 133 -15.73 0.58 1.88
N ARG A 134 -15.79 0.61 3.21
CA ARG A 134 -16.27 1.78 3.98
C ARG A 134 -15.29 2.26 5.04
N LYS A 135 -14.57 1.35 5.69
CA LYS A 135 -13.59 1.68 6.73
C LYS A 135 -12.18 1.54 6.15
N ILE A 136 -11.69 2.60 5.52
CA ILE A 136 -10.39 2.59 4.83
C ILE A 136 -9.41 3.42 5.66
N PHE A 137 -8.31 2.81 6.06
CA PHE A 137 -7.19 3.47 6.72
C PHE A 137 -5.98 3.46 5.78
N VAL A 138 -5.48 4.64 5.43
CA VAL A 138 -4.25 4.81 4.66
C VAL A 138 -3.17 5.27 5.62
N THR A 139 -2.04 4.57 5.63
CA THR A 139 -0.93 4.91 6.54
C THR A 139 -0.05 6.00 5.97
N ASN A 140 0.49 6.84 6.85
CA ASN A 140 1.65 7.67 6.54
C ASN A 140 2.88 6.81 6.19
N ALA A 141 3.81 7.40 5.46
CA ALA A 141 5.14 6.85 5.26
C ALA A 141 5.97 6.97 6.57
N PRO A 142 6.77 5.96 6.93
CA PRO A 142 7.72 6.06 8.03
C PRO A 142 8.85 7.04 7.67
N PRO A 143 9.68 7.47 8.63
CA PRO A 143 10.86 8.31 8.39
C PRO A 143 11.86 7.64 7.43
N ILE A 144 11.71 7.83 6.11
CA ILE A 144 12.45 7.01 5.15
C ILE A 144 13.95 7.34 5.16
N GLY A 145 14.33 8.56 5.54
CA GLY A 145 15.73 8.97 5.62
C GLY A 145 16.54 8.15 6.64
N CYS A 146 15.86 7.59 7.63
CA CYS A 146 16.44 6.75 8.68
C CYS A 146 16.57 5.26 8.29
N LEU A 147 15.98 4.85 7.17
CA LEU A 147 16.04 3.45 6.73
C LEU A 147 17.50 3.06 6.41
N PRO A 148 17.96 1.84 6.75
CA PRO A 148 19.35 1.44 6.54
C PRO A 148 19.85 1.60 5.09
N SER A 149 19.01 1.26 4.11
CA SER A 149 19.32 1.45 2.68
C SER A 149 19.47 2.93 2.34
N GLN A 150 18.58 3.76 2.87
CA GLN A 150 18.57 5.19 2.59
C GLN A 150 19.74 5.92 3.26
N ARG A 151 20.07 5.58 4.50
CA ARG A 151 21.30 6.05 5.16
C ARG A 151 22.56 5.71 4.36
N THR A 152 22.61 4.51 3.78
CA THR A 152 23.73 4.09 2.94
C THR A 152 23.81 4.88 1.63
N LEU A 153 22.67 5.16 1.00
CA LEU A 153 22.60 5.83 -0.31
C LEU A 153 22.58 7.35 -0.24
N GLY A 154 22.30 7.97 0.92
CA GLY A 154 22.05 9.41 1.04
C GLY A 154 22.59 10.05 2.31
N GLY A 155 23.11 9.27 3.26
CA GLY A 155 23.63 9.75 4.54
C GLY A 155 25.10 10.16 4.52
N GLY A 156 25.71 10.29 3.34
CA GLY A 156 27.14 10.58 3.20
C GLY A 156 28.07 9.49 3.77
N PRO A 157 29.36 9.79 3.96
CA PRO A 157 30.36 8.83 4.46
C PRO A 157 30.01 8.23 5.83
N SER A 158 29.38 9.03 6.70
CA SER A 158 28.96 8.62 8.04
C SER A 158 27.65 7.82 8.07
N ARG A 159 26.96 7.69 6.93
CA ARG A 159 25.65 7.03 6.81
C ARG A 159 24.65 7.58 7.84
N GLU A 160 24.59 8.89 7.96
CA GLU A 160 23.60 9.57 8.77
C GLU A 160 22.20 9.45 8.15
N SER A 161 21.17 9.92 8.85
CA SER A 161 19.83 9.97 8.27
C SER A 161 19.81 10.97 7.12
N ALA A 162 19.29 10.54 5.96
CA ALA A 162 19.23 11.39 4.78
C ALA A 162 18.14 12.46 4.95
N GLU A 163 18.54 13.70 5.23
CA GLU A 163 17.62 14.79 5.57
C GLU A 163 16.66 15.17 4.43
N ASP A 164 17.14 15.14 3.19
CA ASP A 164 16.34 15.42 1.99
C ASP A 164 15.18 14.43 1.85
N ARG A 165 15.46 13.15 2.14
CA ARG A 165 14.45 12.07 2.10
C ARG A 165 13.47 12.15 3.25
N GLU A 166 13.95 12.58 4.42
CA GLU A 166 13.09 12.85 5.58
C GLU A 166 12.14 14.03 5.30
N LYS A 167 12.67 15.13 4.73
CA LYS A 167 11.84 16.28 4.31
C LYS A 167 10.78 15.87 3.28
N ALA A 168 11.14 15.05 2.29
CA ALA A 168 10.18 14.52 1.32
C ALA A 168 9.09 13.65 1.97
N THR A 169 9.45 12.84 2.96
CA THR A 169 8.48 12.04 3.74
C THR A 169 7.49 12.93 4.47
N GLN A 170 7.97 14.00 5.10
CA GLN A 170 7.13 14.95 5.82
C GLN A 170 6.17 15.69 4.89
N ILE A 171 6.65 16.12 3.72
CA ILE A 171 5.82 16.74 2.68
C ILE A 171 4.73 15.75 2.23
N PHE A 172 5.10 14.51 1.89
CA PHE A 172 4.15 13.48 1.50
C PHE A 172 3.07 13.23 2.57
N ASN A 173 3.49 13.02 3.82
CA ASN A 173 2.56 12.77 4.93
C ASN A 173 1.63 13.96 5.19
N LYS A 174 2.10 15.20 5.02
CA LYS A 174 1.27 16.40 5.13
C LYS A 174 0.24 16.51 4.01
N LYS A 175 0.58 16.09 2.79
CA LYS A 175 -0.33 16.09 1.63
C LYS A 175 -1.38 14.98 1.70
N LEU A 176 -1.08 13.89 2.41
CA LEU A 176 -1.96 12.72 2.56
C LEU A 176 -3.03 12.89 3.65
N ALA A 177 -2.77 13.75 4.64
CA ALA A 177 -3.68 14.08 5.75
C ALA A 177 -4.84 14.99 5.30
#